data_AF-A0A5A7N4L4-F1
#
_entry.id   AF-A0A5A7N4L4-F1
#
_cell.length_a   1.000
_cell.length_b   1.000
_cell.length_c   1.000
_cell.angle_alpha   90.00
_cell.angle_beta   90.00
_cell.angle_gamma   90.00
#
_symmetry.space_group_name_H-M   'P 1'
#
loop_
_entity.id
_entity.type
_entity.pdbx_description
1 polymer ?
#
loop_
_entity_poly.entity_id
_entity_poly.type
_entity_poly.pdbx_seq_one_letter_code
_entity_poly.pdbx_strand_id
1 'polypeptide(L)'
;MGPCAQNPQAGWTGTDLAGAIKAGLGVPVVFDTDVNGAALAEGRWGAAQGLSDYAYITVGTGIGGGIVSGGALVHGVMHGELGHIPVPHDLTSDPYEGHCPFHGDCLKDWPVGRRLKPAGERLHRLYPPIIPPGRWRRVICRCSPPI
;
A
#
# COMPACT_ATOMS: atom_id res chain seq x y z
N MET A 1 -0.78 1.70 -20.63
CA MET A 1 0.21 1.08 -19.71
C MET A 1 1.52 0.95 -20.45
N GLY A 2 2.61 1.39 -19.82
CA GLY A 2 3.94 1.48 -20.41
C GLY A 2 4.98 0.73 -19.57
N PRO A 3 6.28 0.90 -19.85
CA PRO A 3 7.36 0.27 -19.11
C PRO A 3 7.35 0.68 -17.62
N CYS A 4 8.04 -0.10 -16.79
CA CYS A 4 8.20 0.20 -15.36
C CYS A 4 8.79 1.61 -15.18
N ALA A 5 8.00 2.55 -14.64
CA ALA A 5 8.34 3.97 -14.66
C ALA A 5 9.50 4.32 -13.72
N GLN A 6 9.46 3.84 -12.47
CA GLN A 6 10.52 4.03 -11.48
C GLN A 6 10.57 2.82 -10.55
N ASN A 7 11.76 2.26 -10.33
CA ASN A 7 11.97 1.18 -9.37
C ASN A 7 13.27 1.44 -8.57
N PRO A 8 13.26 1.34 -7.23
CA PRO A 8 14.49 1.42 -6.43
C PRO A 8 15.52 0.33 -6.75
N GLN A 9 15.12 -0.80 -7.36
CA GLN A 9 16.04 -1.84 -7.79
C GLN A 9 16.66 -1.50 -9.17
N ALA A 10 17.99 -1.53 -9.24
CA ALA A 10 18.73 -1.24 -10.46
C ALA A 10 18.32 -2.17 -11.63
N GLY A 11 18.24 -1.59 -12.83
CA GLY A 11 17.96 -2.32 -14.08
C GLY A 11 16.48 -2.55 -14.41
N TRP A 12 15.55 -2.07 -13.56
CA TRP A 12 14.11 -2.25 -13.79
C TRP A 12 13.41 -1.02 -14.35
N THR A 13 13.92 0.17 -14.08
CA THR A 13 13.38 1.42 -14.65
C THR A 13 13.48 1.38 -16.17
N GLY A 14 12.37 1.64 -16.85
CA GLY A 14 12.25 1.60 -18.31
C GLY A 14 12.01 0.20 -18.90
N THR A 15 11.95 -0.85 -18.09
CA THR A 15 11.76 -2.23 -18.57
C THR A 15 10.31 -2.47 -19.00
N ASP A 16 10.13 -2.93 -20.24
CA ASP A 16 8.83 -3.38 -20.77
C ASP A 16 8.55 -4.85 -20.41
N LEU A 17 8.22 -5.07 -19.14
CA LEU A 17 7.92 -6.42 -18.64
C LEU A 17 6.64 -7.00 -19.28
N ALA A 18 5.61 -6.17 -19.44
CA ALA A 18 4.34 -6.61 -20.00
C ALA A 18 4.49 -7.04 -21.47
N GLY A 19 5.24 -6.27 -22.27
CA GLY A 19 5.56 -6.60 -23.66
C GLY A 19 6.37 -7.88 -23.78
N ALA A 20 7.40 -8.05 -22.94
CA ALA A 20 8.19 -9.28 -22.91
C ALA A 20 7.35 -10.53 -22.60
N ILE A 21 6.47 -10.46 -21.59
CA ILE A 21 5.58 -11.58 -21.23
C ILE A 21 4.55 -11.84 -22.35
N LYS A 22 3.97 -10.78 -22.92
CA LYS A 22 3.01 -10.88 -24.03
C LYS A 22 3.64 -11.55 -25.25
N ALA A 23 4.87 -11.19 -25.61
CA ALA A 23 5.58 -11.79 -26.73
C ALA A 23 5.88 -13.28 -26.50
N GLY A 24 6.21 -13.66 -25.26
CA GLY A 24 6.49 -15.05 -24.91
C GLY A 24 5.26 -15.95 -24.83
N LEU A 25 4.12 -15.43 -24.37
CA LEU A 25 2.92 -16.24 -24.09
C LEU A 25 1.79 -16.10 -25.13
N GLY A 26 1.81 -15.04 -25.95
CA GLY A 26 0.79 -14.80 -26.99
C GLY A 26 -0.61 -14.48 -26.46
N VAL A 27 -0.75 -14.16 -25.16
CA VAL A 27 -2.04 -13.85 -24.51
C VAL A 27 -2.10 -12.38 -24.04
N PRO A 28 -3.29 -11.84 -23.78
CA PRO A 28 -3.42 -10.53 -23.14
C PRO A 28 -2.72 -10.50 -21.78
N VAL A 29 -1.93 -9.45 -21.54
CA VAL A 29 -1.19 -9.22 -20.29
C VAL A 29 -1.56 -7.85 -19.75
N VAL A 30 -1.87 -7.79 -18.46
CA VAL A 30 -2.07 -6.55 -17.70
C VAL A 30 -0.97 -6.46 -16.65
N PHE A 31 -0.42 -5.27 -16.46
CA PHE A 31 0.66 -5.00 -15.51
C PHE A 31 0.25 -3.87 -14.57
N ASP A 32 0.37 -4.09 -13.26
CA ASP A 32 -0.06 -3.16 -12.23
C ASP A 32 0.81 -3.35 -10.97
N THR A 33 0.63 -2.48 -9.98
CA THR A 33 1.27 -2.57 -8.67
C THR A 33 0.84 -3.82 -7.92
N ASP A 34 1.73 -4.30 -7.04
CA ASP A 34 1.47 -5.43 -6.14
C ASP A 34 0.24 -5.19 -5.24
N VAL A 35 0.07 -3.97 -4.74
CA VAL A 35 -1.05 -3.58 -3.88
C VAL A 35 -2.39 -3.51 -4.61
N ASN A 36 -2.42 -3.13 -5.90
CA ASN A 36 -3.63 -3.21 -6.73
C ASN A 36 -4.00 -4.66 -7.04
N GLY A 37 -3.00 -5.50 -7.36
CA GLY A 37 -3.20 -6.95 -7.51
C GLY A 37 -3.77 -7.57 -6.24
N ALA A 38 -3.27 -7.19 -5.07
CA ALA A 38 -3.79 -7.64 -3.78
C ALA A 38 -5.22 -7.13 -3.52
N ALA A 39 -5.54 -5.88 -3.86
CA ALA A 39 -6.89 -5.34 -3.74
C ALA A 39 -7.89 -6.15 -4.58
N LEU A 40 -7.57 -6.40 -5.85
CA LEU A 40 -8.41 -7.23 -6.73
C LEU A 40 -8.58 -8.66 -6.19
N ALA A 41 -7.51 -9.25 -5.66
CA ALA A 41 -7.57 -10.59 -5.08
C ALA A 41 -8.50 -10.64 -3.86
N GLU A 42 -8.46 -9.63 -2.98
CA GLU A 42 -9.35 -9.53 -1.82
C GLU A 42 -10.81 -9.29 -2.22
N GLY A 43 -11.07 -8.54 -3.29
CA GLY A 43 -12.43 -8.38 -3.84
C GLY A 43 -12.97 -9.64 -4.50
N ARG A 44 -12.10 -10.42 -5.15
CA ARG A 44 -12.50 -11.61 -5.89
C ARG A 44 -12.63 -12.86 -5.01
N TRP A 45 -11.69 -13.06 -4.10
CA TRP A 45 -11.55 -14.30 -3.32
C TRP A 45 -11.39 -14.08 -1.82
N GLY A 46 -11.27 -12.83 -1.37
CA GLY A 46 -10.94 -12.51 0.01
C GLY A 46 -12.05 -11.76 0.76
N ALA A 47 -11.63 -10.95 1.71
CA ALA A 47 -12.55 -10.34 2.68
C ALA A 47 -13.34 -9.13 2.13
N ALA A 48 -13.06 -8.70 0.90
CA ALA A 48 -13.81 -7.67 0.19
C ALA A 48 -14.83 -8.22 -0.83
N GLN A 49 -15.08 -9.52 -0.85
CA GLN A 49 -16.15 -10.10 -1.69
C GLN A 49 -17.50 -9.44 -1.44
N GLY A 50 -18.19 -9.10 -2.54
CA GLY A 50 -19.49 -8.44 -2.52
C GLY A 50 -19.44 -6.93 -2.24
N LEU A 51 -18.25 -6.34 -2.10
CA LEU A 51 -18.09 -4.89 -1.96
C LEU A 51 -17.71 -4.24 -3.28
N SER A 52 -18.32 -3.09 -3.56
CA SER A 52 -17.93 -2.20 -4.65
C SER A 52 -16.85 -1.20 -4.23
N ASP A 53 -16.72 -0.90 -2.93
CA ASP A 53 -15.86 0.17 -2.42
C ASP A 53 -15.04 -0.33 -1.23
N TYR A 54 -13.72 -0.39 -1.39
CA TYR A 54 -12.79 -0.83 -0.37
C TYR A 54 -11.35 -0.39 -0.67
N ALA A 55 -10.54 -0.33 0.38
CA ALA A 55 -9.10 -0.13 0.26
C ALA A 55 -8.35 -1.33 0.84
N TYR A 56 -7.35 -1.81 0.09
CA TYR A 56 -6.34 -2.74 0.58
C TYR A 56 -5.11 -1.94 1.02
N ILE A 57 -4.66 -2.14 2.26
CA ILE A 57 -3.45 -1.51 2.79
C ILE A 57 -2.48 -2.59 3.25
N THR A 58 -1.25 -2.52 2.75
CA THR A 58 -0.13 -3.34 3.24
C THR A 58 0.71 -2.52 4.20
N VAL A 59 1.15 -3.18 5.28
CA VAL A 59 1.94 -2.60 6.35
C VAL A 59 3.12 -3.53 6.62
N GLY A 60 4.33 -3.11 6.29
CA GLY A 60 5.53 -3.92 6.43
C GLY A 60 6.83 -3.12 6.45
N THR A 61 7.71 -3.34 5.47
CA THR A 61 8.91 -2.50 5.24
C THR A 61 8.56 -1.07 4.87
N GLY A 62 7.37 -0.90 4.29
CA GLY A 62 6.73 0.38 4.07
C GLY A 62 5.22 0.21 4.09
N ILE A 63 4.52 1.27 3.71
CA ILE A 63 3.08 1.31 3.56
C ILE A 63 2.77 1.51 2.10
N GLY A 64 1.81 0.76 1.59
CA GLY A 64 1.25 0.91 0.26
C GLY A 64 -0.21 0.48 0.28
N GLY A 65 -0.94 0.78 -0.78
CA GLY A 65 -2.29 0.26 -0.89
C GLY A 65 -2.94 0.50 -2.24
N GLY A 66 -3.98 -0.28 -2.50
CA GLY A 66 -4.83 -0.19 -3.68
C GLY A 66 -6.26 0.15 -3.27
N ILE A 67 -6.91 1.03 -4.02
CA ILE A 67 -8.28 1.46 -3.75
C ILE A 67 -9.18 0.94 -4.87
N VAL A 68 -10.32 0.39 -4.49
CA VAL A 68 -11.40 0.01 -5.40
C VAL A 68 -12.62 0.86 -5.06
N SER A 69 -13.22 1.47 -6.07
CA SER A 69 -14.47 2.22 -5.93
C SER A 69 -15.39 1.94 -7.11
N GLY A 70 -16.69 1.79 -6.83
CA GLY A 70 -17.67 1.37 -7.84
C GLY A 70 -17.34 0.04 -8.52
N GLY A 71 -16.57 -0.83 -7.85
CA GLY A 71 -16.12 -2.13 -8.37
C GLY A 71 -14.91 -2.07 -9.30
N ALA A 72 -14.30 -0.90 -9.51
CA ALA A 72 -13.11 -0.71 -10.33
C ALA A 72 -11.93 -0.20 -9.50
N LEU A 73 -10.71 -0.60 -9.87
CA LEU A 73 -9.51 0.01 -9.30
C LEU A 73 -9.49 1.51 -9.58
N VAL A 74 -9.19 2.29 -8.55
CA VAL A 74 -8.95 3.72 -8.70
C VAL A 74 -7.56 3.91 -9.31
N HIS A 75 -7.54 4.23 -10.60
CA HIS A 75 -6.34 4.60 -11.34
C HIS A 75 -6.44 6.05 -11.80
N GLY A 76 -5.43 6.87 -11.48
CA GLY A 76 -5.26 8.21 -12.03
C GLY A 76 -4.22 8.23 -13.15
N VAL A 77 -3.55 9.37 -13.32
CA VAL A 77 -2.35 9.47 -14.19
C VAL A 77 -1.25 8.51 -13.72
N MET A 78 -1.20 8.25 -12.40
CA MET A 78 -0.34 7.28 -11.73
C MET A 78 -1.16 6.45 -10.75
N HIS A 79 -0.62 5.33 -10.28
CA HIS A 79 -1.15 4.60 -9.12
C HIS A 79 -0.92 5.42 -7.83
N GLY A 80 -1.83 5.29 -6.87
CA GLY A 80 -1.78 6.04 -5.63
C GLY A 80 -0.67 5.55 -4.69
N GLU A 81 0.25 6.43 -4.34
CA GLU A 81 1.33 6.16 -3.38
C GLU A 81 0.86 6.42 -1.94
N LEU A 82 -0.07 5.59 -1.43
CA LEU A 82 -0.73 5.84 -0.13
C LEU A 82 0.24 5.96 1.05
N GLY A 83 1.42 5.31 0.97
CA GLY A 83 2.45 5.44 1.99
C GLY A 83 3.13 6.81 2.04
N HIS A 84 3.00 7.64 1.01
CA HIS A 84 3.66 8.95 0.93
C HIS A 84 2.75 10.12 1.32
N ILE A 85 1.57 9.84 1.88
CA ILE A 85 0.68 10.86 2.39
C ILE A 85 1.32 11.55 3.61
N PRO A 86 1.34 12.90 3.67
CA PRO A 86 1.80 13.62 4.85
C PRO A 86 0.83 13.41 6.01
N VAL A 87 1.37 13.19 7.20
CA VAL A 87 0.60 13.00 8.44
C VAL A 87 1.01 14.04 9.46
N PRO A 88 0.06 14.61 10.24
CA PRO A 88 0.41 15.50 11.34
C PRO A 88 1.35 14.79 12.32
N HIS A 89 2.51 15.38 12.56
CA HIS A 89 3.54 14.82 13.43
C HIS A 89 4.00 15.84 14.47
N ASP A 90 3.74 15.55 15.73
CA ASP A 90 4.28 16.32 16.84
C ASP A 90 5.67 15.80 17.24
N LEU A 91 6.70 16.44 16.70
CA LEU A 91 8.11 16.13 16.96
C LEU A 91 8.51 16.32 18.43
N THR A 92 7.72 17.05 19.24
CA THR A 92 7.96 17.16 20.68
C THR A 92 7.58 15.88 21.41
N SER A 93 6.57 15.18 20.92
CA SER A 93 6.05 13.93 21.49
C SER A 93 6.74 12.68 20.92
N ASP A 94 7.14 12.72 19.66
CA ASP A 94 7.88 11.70 18.92
C ASP A 94 9.01 12.34 18.10
N PRO A 95 10.25 12.35 18.58
CA PRO A 95 11.36 13.07 17.93
C PRO A 95 11.91 12.37 16.68
N TYR A 96 11.20 11.37 16.14
CA TYR A 96 11.63 10.65 14.96
C TYR A 96 11.42 11.49 13.69
N GLU A 97 12.49 11.90 13.01
CA GLU A 97 12.39 12.81 11.86
C GLU A 97 11.95 12.14 10.54
N GLY A 98 11.78 10.81 10.53
CA GLY A 98 11.51 10.07 9.30
C GLY A 98 12.75 9.65 8.52
N HIS A 99 12.56 8.82 7.49
CA HIS A 99 13.66 8.31 6.66
C HIS A 99 13.28 8.22 5.17
N CYS A 100 12.10 8.69 4.75
CA CYS A 100 11.79 8.72 3.33
C CYS A 100 12.73 9.72 2.64
N PRO A 101 13.48 9.27 1.62
CA PRO A 101 14.43 10.15 0.92
C PRO A 101 13.75 11.26 0.11
N PHE A 102 12.42 11.20 -0.06
CA PHE A 102 11.64 12.17 -0.82
C PHE A 102 10.89 13.17 0.07
N HIS A 103 10.37 12.71 1.22
CA HIS A 103 9.43 13.48 2.03
C HIS A 103 9.84 13.65 3.49
N GLY A 104 10.87 12.94 3.97
CA GLY A 104 11.23 12.93 5.40
C GLY A 104 10.29 12.01 6.19
N ASP A 105 9.14 12.52 6.60
CA ASP A 105 8.25 11.99 7.65
C ASP A 105 6.84 11.62 7.15
N CYS A 106 6.74 11.05 5.96
CA CYS A 106 5.46 10.59 5.40
C CYS A 106 4.89 9.37 6.14
N LEU A 107 3.63 9.01 5.87
CA LEU A 107 2.90 7.91 6.52
C LEU A 107 3.70 6.59 6.56
N LYS A 108 4.49 6.28 5.53
CA LYS A 108 5.36 5.09 5.45
C LYS A 108 6.43 5.06 6.55
N ASP A 109 6.93 6.21 6.96
CA ASP A 109 7.96 6.34 7.99
C ASP A 109 7.36 6.37 9.39
N TRP A 110 6.06 6.63 9.50
CA TRP A 110 5.38 6.38 10.75
C TRP A 110 5.60 4.92 11.18
N PRO A 111 5.61 4.67 12.50
CA PRO A 111 6.35 3.53 13.00
C PRO A 111 5.52 2.25 12.90
N VAL A 112 5.32 1.71 11.69
CA VAL A 112 4.33 0.66 11.47
C VAL A 112 4.91 -0.73 11.21
N GLY A 113 6.24 -0.94 11.23
CA GLY A 113 6.70 -2.33 11.11
C GLY A 113 8.15 -2.75 11.22
N ARG A 114 9.18 -1.88 11.14
CA ARG A 114 10.56 -2.44 11.13
C ARG A 114 11.72 -1.61 11.71
N ARG A 115 11.51 -0.37 12.17
CA ARG A 115 12.59 0.44 12.78
C ARG A 115 12.42 0.73 14.26
N LEU A 116 11.53 0.00 14.93
CA LEU A 116 11.33 0.14 16.36
C LEU A 116 11.98 -1.03 17.09
N LYS A 117 13.24 -0.87 17.52
CA LYS A 117 13.79 -1.73 18.57
C LYS A 117 13.54 -1.20 19.99
N PRO A 118 13.21 0.09 20.21
CA PRO A 118 12.63 0.51 21.50
C PRO A 118 11.21 1.09 21.42
N ALA A 119 10.76 1.67 20.30
CA ALA A 119 9.48 2.41 20.27
C ALA A 119 8.24 1.59 19.87
N GLY A 120 8.38 0.27 19.64
CA GLY A 120 7.29 -0.62 19.23
C GLY A 120 6.30 -0.90 20.36
N GLU A 121 6.78 -0.81 21.60
CA GLU A 121 5.97 -0.96 22.80
C GLU A 121 5.06 0.26 23.07
N ARG A 122 5.41 1.44 22.53
CA ARG A 122 4.67 2.68 22.78
C ARG A 122 3.43 2.82 21.90
N LEU A 123 3.48 2.33 20.66
CA LEU A 123 2.37 2.40 19.72
C LEU A 123 1.19 1.48 20.06
N HIS A 124 1.46 0.28 20.58
CA HIS A 124 0.42 -0.59 21.13
C HIS A 124 -0.35 0.05 22.30
N ARG A 125 0.24 1.07 22.95
CA ARG A 125 -0.36 1.80 24.07
C ARG A 125 -1.11 3.06 23.63
N LEU A 126 -0.70 3.72 22.55
CA LEU A 126 -1.35 4.94 22.02
C LEU A 126 -2.47 4.63 21.03
N TYR A 127 -2.36 3.53 20.28
CA TYR A 127 -3.40 3.01 19.39
C TYR A 127 -3.56 1.51 19.65
N PRO A 128 -4.45 1.11 20.58
CA PRO A 128 -4.71 -0.30 20.81
C PRO A 128 -5.14 -0.93 19.47
N PRO A 129 -4.54 -2.06 19.07
CA PRO A 129 -4.89 -2.67 17.80
C PRO A 129 -6.37 -3.02 17.84
N ILE A 130 -7.14 -2.50 16.88
CA ILE A 130 -8.54 -2.91 16.64
C ILE A 130 -8.61 -4.41 16.26
N ILE A 131 -7.47 -5.09 16.15
CA ILE A 131 -7.31 -6.44 15.61
C ILE A 131 -6.50 -7.32 16.58
N PRO A 132 -7.01 -8.48 17.01
CA PRO A 132 -6.31 -9.39 17.92
C PRO A 132 -5.07 -10.05 17.28
N PRO A 133 -4.06 -10.44 18.10
CA PRO A 133 -2.82 -11.05 17.60
C PRO A 133 -3.06 -12.42 16.95
N GLY A 134 -2.34 -12.71 15.85
CA GLY A 134 -2.32 -14.02 15.18
C GLY A 134 -2.80 -14.06 13.73
N ARG A 135 -3.37 -12.97 13.21
CA ARG A 135 -3.72 -12.80 11.79
C ARG A 135 -2.69 -11.90 11.11
N TRP A 136 -2.04 -12.39 10.05
CA TRP A 136 -1.19 -11.57 9.20
C TRP A 136 -1.92 -10.27 8.81
N ARG A 137 -1.25 -9.12 9.03
CA ARG A 137 -1.82 -7.76 8.98
C ARG A 137 -2.32 -7.42 7.57
N ARG A 138 -3.59 -7.69 7.29
CA ARG A 138 -4.35 -7.14 6.16
C ARG A 138 -5.39 -6.20 6.74
N VAL A 139 -5.30 -4.91 6.43
CA VAL A 139 -6.37 -3.97 6.78
C VAL A 139 -7.15 -3.73 5.51
N ILE A 140 -8.34 -4.32 5.45
CA ILE A 140 -9.35 -3.94 4.48
C ILE A 140 -10.23 -2.92 5.17
N CYS A 141 -10.05 -1.65 4.81
CA CYS A 141 -10.97 -0.61 5.24
C CYS A 141 -12.20 -0.68 4.32
N ARG A 142 -13.36 -0.94 4.91
CA ARG A 142 -14.65 -0.75 4.24
C ARG A 142 -15.03 0.72 4.33
N CYS A 143 -15.34 1.32 3.18
CA CYS A 143 -16.04 2.59 3.19
C CYS A 143 -17.54 2.29 3.38
N SER A 144 -18.12 2.71 4.50
CA SER A 144 -19.57 2.71 4.66
C SER A 144 -20.19 3.73 3.70
N PRO A 145 -21.40 3.48 3.16
CA PRO A 145 -22.09 4.48 2.33
C PRO A 145 -22.36 5.77 3.13
N PRO A 146 -22.42 6.93 2.46
CA PRO A 146 -22.80 8.18 3.12
C PRO A 146 -24.21 8.06 3.70
N ILE A 147 -24.37 8.53 4.95
CA ILE A 147 -25.63 8.66 5.67
C ILE A 147 -26.50 9.75 5.03
#